data_AF-A0A511RMP1-F1
#
_entry.id   AF-A0A511RMP1-F1
#
_cell.length_a   1.000
_cell.length_b   1.000
_cell.length_c   1.000
_cell.angle_alpha   90.00
_cell.angle_beta   90.00
_cell.angle_gamma   90.00
#
_symmetry.space_group_name_H-M   'P 1'
#
loop_
_entity.id
_entity.type
_entity.pdbx_description
1 polymer ?
#
loop_
_entity_poly.entity_id
_entity_poly.type
_entity_poly.pdbx_seq_one_letter_code
_entity_poly.pdbx_strand_id
1 'polypeptide(L)'
;MERSPLADAVRRARAELEACIEREELAYGPDYYLDVARMAAEGPAPDPCLERFNELVAAVRAYRADGGALSDLDLGEHARAVRAALEDEPPA
;
A
#
# COMPACT_ATOMS: atom_id res chain seq x y z
N MET A 1 -23.98 12.31 -4.58
CA MET A 1 -23.19 11.16 -4.13
C MET A 1 -22.57 11.52 -2.81
N GLU A 2 -23.14 11.03 -1.71
CA GLU A 2 -22.53 11.16 -0.39
C GLU A 2 -21.19 10.42 -0.42
N ARG A 3 -20.13 11.16 -0.15
CA ARG A 3 -18.76 10.66 -0.23
C ARG A 3 -18.54 9.80 1.01
N SER A 4 -18.47 8.48 0.85
CA SER A 4 -18.28 7.58 1.99
C SER A 4 -16.98 7.95 2.73
N PRO A 5 -17.02 8.17 4.06
CA PRO A 5 -15.84 8.52 4.83
C PRO A 5 -14.75 7.44 4.73
N LEU A 6 -15.13 6.18 4.50
CA LEU A 6 -14.22 5.06 4.29
C LEU A 6 -13.55 5.10 2.91
N ALA A 7 -14.28 5.52 1.87
CA ALA A 7 -13.68 5.74 0.56
C ALA A 7 -12.68 6.92 0.57
N ASP A 8 -12.96 7.98 1.36
CA ASP A 8 -12.00 9.06 1.59
C ASP A 8 -10.78 8.58 2.39
N ALA A 9 -10.96 7.67 3.36
CA ALA A 9 -9.86 7.07 4.11
C ALA A 9 -8.93 6.24 3.21
N VAL A 10 -9.48 5.41 2.32
CA VAL A 10 -8.70 4.65 1.32
C VAL A 10 -7.87 5.59 0.44
N ARG A 11 -8.48 6.69 -0.04
CA ARG A 11 -7.78 7.66 -0.90
C ARG A 11 -6.62 8.33 -0.16
N ARG A 12 -6.81 8.69 1.11
CA ARG A 12 -5.75 9.29 1.94
C ARG A 12 -4.61 8.31 2.18
N ALA A 13 -4.92 7.07 2.56
CA ALA A 13 -3.91 6.04 2.79
C ALA A 13 -3.09 5.75 1.53
N ARG A 14 -3.75 5.73 0.35
CA ARG A 14 -3.04 5.63 -0.94
C ARG A 14 -2.09 6.80 -1.16
N ALA A 15 -2.55 8.03 -0.97
CA ALA A 15 -1.71 9.21 -1.16
C ALA A 15 -0.51 9.25 -0.18
N GLU A 16 -0.68 8.75 1.04
CA GLU A 16 0.42 8.63 2.02
C GLU A 16 1.45 7.57 1.64
N LEU A 17 1.00 6.45 1.06
CA LEU A 17 1.89 5.42 0.48
C LEU A 17 2.66 5.98 -0.72
N GLU A 18 1.98 6.63 -1.67
CA GLU A 18 2.61 7.25 -2.84
C GLU A 18 3.65 8.29 -2.41
N ALA A 19 3.32 9.15 -1.44
CA ALA A 19 4.27 10.12 -0.90
C ALA A 19 5.44 9.47 -0.14
N CYS A 20 5.26 8.28 0.45
CA CYS A 20 6.35 7.53 1.06
C CYS A 20 7.33 7.02 -0.01
N ILE A 21 6.80 6.40 -1.06
CA ILE A 21 7.59 5.87 -2.19
C ILE A 21 8.34 7.01 -2.89
N GLU A 22 7.66 8.12 -3.19
CA GLU A 22 8.30 9.28 -3.82
C GLU A 22 9.45 9.85 -2.97
N ARG A 23 9.27 9.93 -1.63
CA ARG A 23 10.34 10.36 -0.72
C ARG A 23 11.50 9.37 -0.69
N GLU A 24 11.23 8.07 -0.76
CA GLU A 24 12.28 7.06 -0.85
C GLU A 24 13.06 7.23 -2.15
N GLU A 25 12.38 7.26 -3.30
CA GLU A 25 13.02 7.44 -4.60
C GLU A 25 13.86 8.71 -4.68
N LEU A 26 13.38 9.81 -4.07
CA LEU A 26 14.08 11.09 -4.05
C LEU A 26 15.28 11.11 -3.09
N ALA A 27 15.18 10.44 -1.93
CA ALA A 27 16.25 10.38 -0.94
C ALA A 27 17.41 9.47 -1.37
N TYR A 28 17.10 8.45 -2.17
CA TYR A 28 17.98 7.33 -2.39
C TYR A 28 18.37 7.12 -3.86
N GLY A 29 17.64 7.71 -4.81
CA GLY A 29 17.94 7.65 -6.24
C GLY A 29 17.97 6.23 -6.82
N PRO A 30 18.23 6.08 -8.13
CA PRO A 30 18.31 4.75 -8.77
C PRO A 30 19.45 3.86 -8.23
N ASP A 31 20.43 4.44 -7.52
CA ASP A 31 21.59 3.72 -6.95
C ASP A 31 21.27 2.96 -5.65
N TYR A 32 20.25 3.34 -4.89
CA TYR A 32 19.87 2.61 -3.67
C TYR A 32 19.31 1.23 -3.96
N TYR A 33 18.50 1.07 -5.01
CA TYR A 33 18.04 -0.26 -5.42
C TYR A 33 19.22 -1.18 -5.80
N LEU A 34 20.33 -0.64 -6.31
CA LEU A 34 21.55 -1.39 -6.57
C LEU A 34 22.29 -1.77 -5.27
N ASP A 35 22.37 -0.89 -4.28
CA ASP A 35 23.02 -1.19 -2.99
C ASP A 35 22.17 -2.13 -2.10
N VAL A 36 20.85 -1.98 -2.08
CA VAL A 36 19.92 -2.86 -1.34
C VAL A 36 19.85 -4.24 -1.98
N ALA A 37 19.83 -4.32 -3.32
CA ALA A 37 19.94 -5.61 -4.03
C ALA A 37 21.26 -6.32 -3.76
N ARG A 38 22.35 -5.57 -3.50
CA ARG A 38 23.66 -6.11 -3.13
C ARG A 38 23.73 -6.58 -1.67
N MET A 39 22.94 -5.97 -0.76
CA MET A 39 22.84 -6.34 0.66
C MET A 39 21.79 -7.41 0.98
N ALA A 40 21.04 -7.91 -0.01
CA ALA A 40 20.08 -9.01 0.16
C ALA A 40 20.69 -10.35 0.64
N ALA A 41 22.01 -10.40 0.85
CA ALA A 41 22.72 -11.53 1.45
C ALA A 41 22.49 -11.65 2.98
N GLU A 42 22.02 -10.60 3.67
CA GLU A 42 21.88 -10.59 5.15
C GLU A 42 20.41 -10.52 5.64
N GLY A 43 19.44 -10.45 4.71
CA GLY A 43 18.00 -10.31 4.98
C GLY A 43 17.41 -9.14 4.19
N PRO A 44 16.12 -9.18 3.80
CA PRO A 44 15.50 -8.04 3.13
C PRO A 44 15.57 -6.83 4.06
N ALA A 45 16.12 -5.71 3.58
CA ALA A 45 16.05 -4.45 4.30
C ALA A 45 14.56 -4.16 4.64
N PRO A 46 14.25 -3.64 5.83
CA PRO A 46 12.89 -3.28 6.16
C PRO A 46 12.39 -2.25 5.16
N ASP A 47 11.34 -2.59 4.43
CA ASP A 47 10.70 -1.68 3.48
C ASP A 47 10.06 -0.54 4.29
N PRO A 48 10.56 0.71 4.17
CA PRO A 48 10.15 1.81 5.03
C PRO A 48 8.72 2.27 4.73
N CYS A 49 8.14 1.84 3.60
CA CYS A 49 6.78 2.16 3.19
C CYS A 49 5.79 1.01 3.47
N LEU A 50 6.26 -0.12 4.00
CA LEU A 50 5.41 -1.27 4.36
C LEU A 50 4.30 -0.90 5.35
N GLU A 51 4.58 -0.05 6.33
CA GLU A 51 3.56 0.42 7.29
C GLU A 51 2.42 1.17 6.57
N ARG A 52 2.76 2.05 5.62
CA ARG A 52 1.78 2.79 4.81
C ARG A 52 0.99 1.88 3.88
N PHE A 53 1.64 0.86 3.34
CA PHE A 53 0.94 -0.17 2.57
C PHE A 53 -0.06 -0.95 3.43
N ASN A 54 0.33 -1.33 4.65
CA ASN A 54 -0.56 -2.01 5.59
C ASN A 54 -1.75 -1.12 6.01
N GLU A 55 -1.54 0.18 6.19
CA GLU A 55 -2.61 1.16 6.44
C GLU A 55 -3.61 1.24 5.26
N LEU A 56 -3.11 1.23 4.02
CA LEU A 56 -3.96 1.17 2.82
C LEU A 56 -4.79 -0.12 2.80
N VAL A 57 -4.17 -1.28 3.05
CA VAL A 57 -4.88 -2.56 3.10
C VAL A 57 -5.96 -2.56 4.20
N ALA A 58 -5.65 -2.05 5.39
CA ALA A 58 -6.60 -1.93 6.48
C ALA A 58 -7.80 -1.02 6.14
N ALA A 59 -7.54 0.13 5.50
CA ALA A 59 -8.61 1.03 5.05
C ALA A 59 -9.53 0.37 4.01
N VAL A 60 -8.96 -0.39 3.07
CA VAL A 60 -9.72 -1.15 2.06
C VAL A 60 -10.57 -2.24 2.71
N ARG A 61 -10.05 -2.94 3.73
CA ARG A 61 -10.81 -3.93 4.51
C ARG A 61 -12.01 -3.29 5.21
N ALA A 62 -11.80 -2.15 5.87
CA ALA A 62 -12.89 -1.42 6.53
C ALA A 62 -13.97 -0.98 5.53
N TYR A 63 -13.58 -0.46 4.36
CA TYR A 63 -14.51 -0.09 3.29
C TYR A 63 -15.32 -1.30 2.78
N ARG A 64 -14.68 -2.45 2.60
CA ARG A 64 -15.37 -3.70 2.17
C ARG A 64 -16.30 -4.25 3.23
N ALA A 65 -15.92 -4.16 4.50
CA ALA A 65 -16.76 -4.59 5.63
C ALA A 65 -18.04 -3.75 5.76
N ASP A 66 -18.00 -2.49 5.33
CA ASP A 66 -19.15 -1.57 5.24
C ASP A 66 -20.01 -1.80 3.98
N GLY A 67 -19.69 -2.81 3.16
CA GLY A 67 -20.42 -3.17 1.96
C GLY A 67 -19.93 -2.51 0.66
N GLY A 68 -18.81 -1.78 0.71
CA GLY A 68 -18.17 -1.20 -0.47
C GLY A 68 -17.51 -2.24 -1.38
N ALA A 69 -17.59 -2.05 -2.70
CA ALA A 69 -16.94 -2.96 -3.64
C ALA A 69 -15.52 -2.48 -3.97
N LEU A 70 -14.56 -3.40 -4.09
CA LEU A 70 -13.18 -3.05 -4.46
C LEU A 70 -13.12 -2.32 -5.82
N SER A 71 -14.07 -2.61 -6.72
CA SER A 71 -14.21 -1.94 -8.03
C SER A 71 -14.58 -0.46 -7.93
N ASP A 72 -15.09 0.01 -6.79
CA ASP A 72 -15.44 1.41 -6.56
C ASP A 72 -14.21 2.26 -6.14
N LEU A 73 -13.08 1.60 -5.85
CA LEU A 73 -11.86 2.25 -5.38
C LEU A 73 -10.84 2.40 -6.52
N ASP A 74 -10.30 3.60 -6.68
CA ASP A 74 -9.13 3.83 -7.52
C ASP A 74 -7.84 3.56 -6.74
N LEU A 75 -7.33 2.33 -6.86
CA LEU A 75 -6.10 1.86 -6.22
C LEU A 75 -4.85 2.04 -7.09
N GLY A 76 -4.99 2.56 -8.31
CA GLY A 76 -3.87 2.77 -9.24
C GLY A 76 -3.00 1.52 -9.44
N GLU A 77 -1.69 1.71 -9.45
CA GLU A 77 -0.68 0.66 -9.60
C GLU A 77 -0.64 -0.34 -8.43
N HIS A 78 -1.10 0.06 -7.25
CA HIS A 78 -1.13 -0.79 -6.05
C HIS A 78 -2.28 -1.80 -6.05
N ALA A 79 -3.21 -1.73 -7.01
CA ALA A 79 -4.41 -2.57 -7.06
C ALA A 79 -4.10 -4.09 -7.00
N ARG A 80 -3.02 -4.52 -7.65
CA ARG A 80 -2.59 -5.94 -7.63
C ARG A 80 -2.04 -6.35 -6.27
N ALA A 81 -1.18 -5.52 -5.68
CA ALA A 81 -0.55 -5.80 -4.38
C ALA A 81 -1.59 -5.79 -3.25
N VAL A 82 -2.48 -4.80 -3.24
CA VAL A 82 -3.58 -4.72 -2.27
C VAL A 82 -4.49 -5.94 -2.39
N ARG A 83 -4.82 -6.39 -3.62
CA ARG A 83 -5.62 -7.59 -3.82
C ARG A 83 -4.95 -8.84 -3.25
N ALA A 84 -3.67 -9.04 -3.55
CA ALA A 84 -2.90 -10.15 -3.01
C ALA A 84 -2.90 -10.14 -1.46
N ALA A 85 -2.66 -8.98 -0.85
CA ALA A 85 -2.68 -8.82 0.62
C ALA A 85 -4.07 -9.04 1.27
N LEU A 86 -5.15 -8.95 0.48
CA LEU A 86 -6.50 -9.30 0.93
C LEU A 86 -6.79 -10.80 0.79
N GLU A 87 -6.10 -11.50 -0.11
CA GLU A 87 -6.27 -12.93 -0.38
C GLU A 87 -5.36 -13.81 0.51
N ASP A 88 -4.24 -13.25 1.00
CA ASP A 88 -3.25 -13.97 1.81
C ASP A 88 -3.69 -14.24 3.26
N GLU A 89 -4.86 -13.73 3.69
CA GLU A 89 -5.38 -14.00 5.03
C GLU A 89 -6.18 -15.32 5.04
N PRO A 90 -5.82 -16.31 5.88
CA PRO A 90 -6.60 -17.54 6.00
C PRO A 90 -8.02 -17.19 6.49
N PRO A 91 -9.06 -17.91 6.03
CA PRO A 91 -10.39 -17.73 6.58
C PRO A 91 -10.35 -18.00 8.09
N ALA A 92 -10.77 -17.02 8.88
CA ALA A 92 -10.95 -17.13 10.33
C ALA A 92 -12.00 -18.18 10.71
#